data_AF-A0A7S2K8A6-F1
#
_entry.id   AF-A0A7S2K8A6-F1
#
_cell.length_a   1.000
_cell.length_b   1.000
_cell.length_c   1.000
_cell.angle_alpha   90.00
_cell.angle_beta   90.00
_cell.angle_gamma   90.00
#
_symmetry.space_group_name_H-M   'P 1'
#
loop_
_entity.id
_entity.type
_entity.pdbx_description
1 polymer ?
#
loop_
_entity_poly.entity_id
_entity_poly.type
_entity_poly.pdbx_seq_one_letter_code
_entity_poly.pdbx_strand_id
1 'polypeptide(L)'
;PGRILDWHKTKEGRTEGVQPCDDEGVIAVKKMYNYYKAFCHDTICMPASWRPSRGAGYELDEIRELAGVDRMTIPAPLLEKLNACTDPLPRVLNVDNAKLSGEALIGGGAIDEKEFRYMLNMDGAGTDKLAEGIRAFIGETEKLEKAITEKVN
;
A
#
# COMPACT_ATOMS: atom_id res chain seq x y z
N PRO A 1 -1.88 0.36 0.42
CA PRO A 1 -2.06 0.95 1.77
C PRO A 1 -3.24 0.29 2.48
N GLY A 2 -4.40 0.26 1.83
CA GLY A 2 -5.65 -0.21 2.44
C GLY A 2 -5.66 -1.59 3.08
N ARG A 3 -4.99 -2.61 2.53
CA ARG A 3 -4.94 -3.95 3.17
C ARG A 3 -4.13 -3.96 4.48
N ILE A 4 -3.17 -3.05 4.62
CA ILE A 4 -2.41 -2.87 5.87
C ILE A 4 -3.34 -2.23 6.91
N LEU A 5 -4.08 -1.19 6.54
CA LEU A 5 -5.11 -0.59 7.40
C LEU A 5 -6.15 -1.63 7.87
N ASP A 6 -6.67 -2.44 6.94
CA ASP A 6 -7.63 -3.52 7.26
C ASP A 6 -7.06 -4.50 8.31
N TRP A 7 -5.77 -4.84 8.17
CA TRP A 7 -5.09 -5.76 9.09
C TRP A 7 -4.98 -5.17 10.50
N HIS A 8 -4.49 -3.93 10.62
CA HIS A 8 -4.34 -3.24 11.91
C HIS A 8 -5.69 -3.03 12.60
N LYS A 9 -6.71 -2.56 11.86
CA LYS A 9 -8.07 -2.42 12.40
C LYS A 9 -8.60 -3.72 12.98
N THR A 10 -8.40 -4.82 12.27
CA THR A 10 -8.87 -6.14 12.72
C THR A 10 -8.09 -6.63 13.94
N LYS A 11 -6.75 -6.54 13.92
CA LYS A 11 -5.89 -7.05 15.01
C LYS A 11 -6.06 -6.27 16.31
N GLU A 12 -6.31 -4.97 16.22
CA GLU A 12 -6.46 -4.09 17.38
C GLU A 12 -7.92 -3.92 17.81
N GLY A 13 -8.88 -4.49 17.06
CA GLY A 13 -10.31 -4.29 17.30
C GLY A 13 -10.75 -2.84 17.10
N ARG A 14 -10.03 -2.07 16.29
CA ARG A 14 -10.28 -0.65 16.04
C ARG A 14 -11.47 -0.50 15.10
N THR A 15 -12.54 0.12 15.59
CA THR A 15 -13.75 0.43 14.81
C THR A 15 -13.75 1.86 14.25
N GLU A 16 -12.99 2.76 14.88
CA GLU A 16 -12.88 4.16 14.48
C GLU A 16 -11.91 4.35 13.30
N GLY A 17 -12.13 5.42 12.54
CA GLY A 17 -11.18 5.87 11.52
C GLY A 17 -9.94 6.51 12.14
N VAL A 18 -8.85 6.57 11.38
CA VAL A 18 -7.62 7.27 11.76
C VAL A 18 -7.36 8.43 10.81
N GLN A 19 -6.59 9.42 11.27
CA GLN A 19 -6.13 10.46 10.37
C GLN A 19 -5.25 9.85 9.28
N PRO A 20 -5.28 10.37 8.04
CA PRO A 20 -4.53 9.77 6.93
C PRO A 20 -3.01 9.71 7.20
N CYS A 21 -2.47 10.66 7.97
CA CYS A 21 -1.06 10.66 8.36
C CYS A 21 -0.70 9.55 9.36
N ASP A 22 -1.68 9.04 10.11
CA ASP A 22 -1.54 7.99 11.13
C ASP A 22 -1.95 6.61 10.58
N ASP A 23 -2.41 6.55 9.33
CA ASP A 23 -2.76 5.30 8.65
C ASP A 23 -1.51 4.46 8.39
N GLU A 24 -1.49 3.24 8.92
CA GLU A 24 -0.34 2.35 8.86
C GLU A 24 0.03 1.97 7.42
N GLY A 25 -0.96 1.90 6.55
CA GLY A 25 -0.77 1.67 5.13
C GLY A 25 -0.14 2.86 4.42
N VAL A 26 -0.55 4.08 4.77
CA VAL A 26 0.07 5.31 4.27
C VAL A 26 1.51 5.42 4.76
N ILE A 27 1.74 5.22 6.07
CA ILE A 27 3.07 5.26 6.69
C ILE A 27 4.02 4.28 5.99
N ALA A 28 3.57 3.05 5.75
CA ALA A 28 4.37 2.04 5.04
C ALA A 28 4.76 2.49 3.63
N VAL A 29 3.84 3.09 2.88
CA VAL A 29 4.14 3.62 1.53
C VAL A 29 5.11 4.80 1.58
N LYS A 30 4.91 5.74 2.51
CA LYS A 30 5.82 6.89 2.69
C LYS A 30 7.23 6.41 3.01
N LYS A 31 7.37 5.41 3.90
CA LYS A 31 8.66 4.78 4.23
C LYS A 31 9.32 4.14 3.00
N MET A 32 8.58 3.36 2.22
CA MET A 32 9.11 2.74 0.98
C MET A 32 9.54 3.80 -0.04
N TYR A 33 8.72 4.82 -0.27
CA TYR A 33 9.06 5.93 -1.17
C TYR A 33 10.32 6.66 -0.71
N ASN A 34 10.38 7.02 0.58
CA ASN A 34 11.52 7.70 1.17
C ASN A 34 12.81 6.89 1.04
N TYR A 35 12.75 5.59 1.38
CA TYR A 35 13.88 4.67 1.23
C TYR A 35 14.36 4.62 -0.23
N TYR A 36 13.43 4.49 -1.19
CA TYR A 36 13.78 4.41 -2.61
C TYR A 36 14.49 5.68 -3.09
N LYS A 37 13.99 6.86 -2.73
CA LYS A 37 14.58 8.13 -3.19
C LYS A 37 15.85 8.52 -2.42
N ALA A 38 15.94 8.19 -1.13
CA ALA A 38 17.13 8.44 -0.32
C ALA A 38 18.35 7.66 -0.85
N PHE A 39 18.15 6.41 -1.27
CA PHE A 39 19.20 5.53 -1.74
C PHE A 39 19.25 5.38 -3.27
N CYS A 40 18.60 6.29 -3.99
CA CYS A 40 18.64 6.37 -5.47
C CYS A 40 18.25 5.06 -6.17
N HIS A 41 17.25 4.35 -5.66
CA HIS A 41 16.68 3.18 -6.32
C HIS A 41 15.77 3.60 -7.50
N ASP A 42 15.96 2.99 -8.66
CA ASP A 42 15.18 3.26 -9.88
C ASP A 42 13.80 2.57 -9.91
N THR A 43 13.53 1.69 -8.95
CA THR A 43 12.24 1.01 -8.83
C THR A 43 11.11 2.02 -8.64
N ILE A 44 10.07 1.93 -9.46
CA ILE A 44 8.89 2.79 -9.37
C ILE A 44 8.10 2.43 -8.11
N CYS A 45 7.87 3.41 -7.23
CA CYS A 45 6.95 3.27 -6.11
C CYS A 45 5.51 3.52 -6.60
N MET A 46 4.71 2.45 -6.71
CA MET A 46 3.32 2.53 -7.16
C MET A 46 2.36 1.90 -6.13
N PRO A 47 1.89 2.67 -5.13
CA PRO A 47 0.88 2.17 -4.21
C PRO A 47 -0.40 1.71 -4.92
N ALA A 48 -0.96 0.64 -4.39
CA ALA A 48 -2.18 -0.03 -4.84
C ALA A 48 -3.05 -0.42 -3.65
N SER A 49 -4.33 -0.67 -3.92
CA SER A 49 -5.37 -1.00 -2.93
C SER A 49 -5.62 0.14 -1.94
N TRP A 50 -6.83 0.71 -2.03
CA TRP A 50 -7.23 1.88 -1.28
C TRP A 50 -8.35 1.58 -0.29
N ARG A 51 -8.29 2.18 0.90
CA ARG A 51 -9.34 2.24 1.91
C ARG A 51 -9.49 3.68 2.41
N PRO A 52 -10.65 4.07 2.92
CA PRO A 52 -10.77 5.33 3.62
C PRO A 52 -10.13 5.23 5.02
N SER A 53 -9.05 5.97 5.28
CA SER A 53 -8.40 6.03 6.60
C SER A 53 -9.39 6.44 7.68
N ARG A 54 -10.11 7.56 7.44
CA ARG A 54 -11.13 8.13 8.34
C ARG A 54 -12.49 7.44 8.29
N GLY A 55 -12.69 6.47 7.39
CA GLY A 55 -13.97 5.76 7.23
C GLY A 55 -14.90 6.34 6.17
N ALA A 56 -16.18 5.95 6.20
CA ALA A 56 -17.14 6.29 5.15
C ALA A 56 -17.24 7.82 4.91
N GLY A 57 -17.30 8.23 3.64
CA GLY A 57 -17.29 9.65 3.23
C GLY A 57 -15.89 10.22 2.97
N TYR A 58 -14.83 9.45 3.24
CA TYR A 58 -13.44 9.86 3.09
C TYR A 58 -12.65 8.93 2.16
N GLU A 59 -13.25 8.52 1.04
CA GLU A 59 -12.68 7.48 0.18
C GLU A 59 -11.37 7.87 -0.53
N LEU A 60 -11.05 9.16 -0.57
CA LEU A 60 -9.87 9.68 -1.28
C LEU A 60 -8.67 9.94 -0.38
N ASP A 61 -8.80 9.72 0.93
CA ASP A 61 -7.81 10.19 1.90
C ASP A 61 -6.42 9.56 1.75
N GLU A 62 -6.33 8.23 1.67
CA GLU A 62 -5.04 7.56 1.45
C GLU A 62 -4.38 8.03 0.15
N ILE A 63 -5.18 8.25 -0.90
CA ILE A 63 -4.70 8.72 -2.21
C ILE A 63 -4.12 10.12 -2.06
N ARG A 64 -4.86 11.02 -1.41
CA ARG A 64 -4.48 12.43 -1.23
C ARG A 64 -3.26 12.57 -0.32
N GLU A 65 -3.17 11.77 0.73
CA GLU A 65 -2.05 11.75 1.65
C GLU A 65 -0.76 11.18 1.03
N LEU A 66 -0.88 10.48 -0.10
CA LEU A 66 0.24 9.95 -0.89
C LEU A 66 0.51 10.77 -2.17
N ALA A 67 -0.12 11.94 -2.33
CA ALA A 67 0.06 12.79 -3.50
C ALA A 67 1.54 13.16 -3.71
N GLY A 68 2.08 12.82 -4.88
CA GLY A 68 3.48 13.05 -5.25
C GLY A 68 4.39 11.81 -5.26
N VAL A 69 3.85 10.64 -4.90
CA VAL A 69 4.46 9.34 -5.21
C VAL A 69 4.61 9.16 -6.73
N ASP A 70 5.46 8.23 -7.18
CA ASP A 70 5.80 8.09 -8.60
C ASP A 70 4.58 7.78 -9.48
N ARG A 71 3.75 6.82 -9.06
CA ARG A 71 2.52 6.40 -9.76
C ARG A 71 1.47 5.91 -8.77
N MET A 72 0.21 5.87 -9.19
CA MET A 72 -0.86 5.24 -8.41
C MET A 72 -1.74 4.42 -9.34
N THR A 73 -2.09 3.20 -8.93
CA THR A 73 -3.13 2.41 -9.60
C THR A 73 -4.44 2.57 -8.85
N ILE A 74 -5.39 3.29 -9.44
CA ILE A 74 -6.64 3.72 -8.78
C ILE A 74 -7.82 3.10 -9.52
N PRO A 75 -8.76 2.42 -8.83
CA PRO A 75 -9.94 1.83 -9.46
C PRO A 75 -10.90 2.93 -9.95
N ALA A 76 -11.66 2.63 -11.02
CA ALA A 76 -12.53 3.59 -11.70
C ALA A 76 -13.48 4.37 -10.75
N PRO A 77 -14.16 3.76 -9.75
CA PRO A 77 -15.03 4.51 -8.85
C PRO A 77 -14.31 5.60 -8.02
N LEU A 78 -13.04 5.39 -7.68
CA LEU A 78 -12.24 6.41 -6.97
C LEU A 78 -11.70 7.48 -7.93
N LEU A 79 -11.42 7.12 -9.19
CA LEU A 79 -11.08 8.09 -10.23
C LEU A 79 -12.24 9.06 -10.51
N GLU A 80 -13.47 8.57 -10.57
CA GLU A 80 -14.67 9.42 -10.71
C GLU A 80 -14.81 10.40 -9.55
N LYS A 81 -14.63 9.92 -8.31
CA LYS A 81 -14.62 10.77 -7.11
C LYS A 81 -13.51 11.81 -7.15
N LEU A 82 -12.30 11.45 -7.60
CA LEU A 82 -11.19 12.41 -7.76
C LEU A 82 -11.53 13.48 -8.81
N ASN A 83 -12.10 13.07 -9.94
CA ASN A 83 -12.50 14.00 -11.00
C ASN A 83 -13.59 14.98 -10.56
N ALA A 84 -14.46 14.57 -9.64
CA ALA A 84 -15.50 15.43 -9.06
C ALA A 84 -15.01 16.31 -7.88
N CYS A 85 -13.85 16.01 -7.30
CA CYS A 85 -13.33 16.72 -6.13
C CYS A 85 -12.61 18.01 -6.54
N THR A 86 -13.07 19.15 -6.01
CA THR A 86 -12.45 20.46 -6.24
C THR A 86 -11.55 20.92 -5.09
N ASP A 87 -11.37 20.08 -4.06
CA ASP A 87 -10.58 20.44 -2.88
C ASP A 87 -9.10 20.54 -3.23
N PRO A 88 -8.35 21.48 -2.63
CA PRO A 88 -6.91 21.62 -2.87
C PRO A 88 -6.17 20.31 -2.67
N LEU A 89 -5.31 19.93 -3.62
CA LEU A 89 -4.48 18.72 -3.54
C LEU A 89 -3.00 19.12 -3.40
N PRO A 90 -2.53 19.43 -2.19
CA PRO A 90 -1.11 19.73 -1.98
C PRO A 90 -0.26 18.48 -2.23
N ARG A 91 0.93 18.70 -2.78
CA ARG A 91 1.92 17.64 -2.92
C ARG A 91 2.50 17.29 -1.55
N VAL A 92 2.36 16.03 -1.13
CA VAL A 92 2.86 15.51 0.15
C VAL A 92 4.26 14.90 0.00
N LEU A 93 4.46 14.10 -1.06
CA LEU A 93 5.71 13.38 -1.31
C LEU A 93 6.52 14.05 -2.43
N ASN A 94 7.80 14.26 -2.19
CA ASN A 94 8.75 14.75 -3.17
C ASN A 94 10.17 14.22 -2.88
N VAL A 95 11.02 14.25 -3.90
CA VAL A 95 12.36 13.66 -3.87
C VAL A 95 13.29 14.38 -2.88
N ASP A 96 13.19 15.70 -2.77
CA ASP A 96 14.08 16.49 -1.91
C ASP A 96 13.84 16.15 -0.43
N ASN A 97 12.58 16.11 0.00
CA ASN A 97 12.20 15.68 1.35
C ASN A 97 12.55 14.22 1.60
N ALA A 98 12.35 13.36 0.60
CA ALA A 98 12.64 11.93 0.73
C ALA A 98 14.14 11.65 0.95
N LYS A 99 15.04 12.44 0.33
CA LYS A 99 16.48 12.38 0.58
C LYS A 99 16.90 12.86 1.97
N LEU A 100 16.08 13.69 2.61
CA LEU A 100 16.29 14.22 3.96
C LEU A 100 15.51 13.45 5.04
N SER A 101 14.87 12.34 4.67
CA SER A 101 13.99 11.55 5.55
C SER A 101 14.71 10.89 6.73
N GLY A 102 16.02 10.65 6.62
CA GLY A 102 16.80 9.94 7.63
C GLY A 102 16.56 8.43 7.64
N GLU A 103 15.95 7.86 6.58
CA GLU A 103 15.82 6.41 6.45
C GLU A 103 17.20 5.72 6.51
N ALA A 104 17.27 4.61 7.24
CA ALA A 104 18.49 3.83 7.39
C ALA A 104 18.67 2.86 6.21
N LEU A 105 19.90 2.70 5.73
CA LEU A 105 20.23 1.72 4.69
C LEU A 105 20.13 0.30 5.27
N ILE A 106 19.14 -0.46 4.81
CA ILE A 106 18.88 -1.81 5.33
C ILE A 106 19.94 -2.78 4.78
N GLY A 107 20.51 -3.64 5.63
CA GLY A 107 21.50 -4.65 5.23
C GLY A 107 22.75 -4.08 4.54
N GLY A 108 23.07 -2.78 4.71
CA GLY A 108 24.15 -2.14 3.95
C GLY A 108 23.88 -2.05 2.45
N GLY A 109 22.60 -2.10 2.03
CA GLY A 109 22.15 -2.01 0.64
C GLY A 109 21.91 -3.36 -0.03
N ALA A 110 22.22 -4.47 0.65
CA ALA A 110 21.97 -5.82 0.16
C ALA A 110 21.55 -6.73 1.32
N ILE A 111 20.33 -7.26 1.26
CA ILE A 111 19.83 -8.25 2.22
C ILE A 111 19.96 -9.65 1.64
N ASP A 112 20.39 -10.62 2.46
CA ASP A 112 20.36 -12.03 2.07
C ASP A 112 18.99 -12.66 2.37
N GLU A 113 18.79 -13.91 1.94
CA GLU A 113 17.51 -14.60 2.12
C GLU A 113 17.16 -14.78 3.61
N LYS A 114 18.15 -15.04 4.47
CA LYS A 114 17.93 -15.28 5.90
C LYS A 114 17.47 -14.00 6.58
N GLU A 115 18.15 -12.89 6.32
CA GLU A 115 17.80 -11.57 6.84
C GLU A 115 16.42 -11.15 6.33
N PHE A 116 16.16 -11.29 5.02
CA PHE A 116 14.85 -11.00 4.44
C PHE A 116 13.72 -11.79 5.13
N ARG A 117 13.88 -13.12 5.28
CA ARG A 117 12.86 -13.97 5.91
C ARG A 117 12.64 -13.60 7.37
N TYR A 118 13.70 -13.28 8.10
CA TYR A 118 13.60 -12.83 9.48
C TYR A 118 12.83 -11.51 9.56
N MET A 119 13.22 -10.50 8.78
CA MET A 119 12.57 -9.18 8.77
C MET A 119 11.11 -9.27 8.38
N LEU A 120 10.78 -10.06 7.34
CA LEU A 120 9.40 -10.28 6.92
C LEU A 120 8.58 -10.90 8.05
N ASN A 121 9.12 -11.91 8.74
CA ASN A 121 8.43 -12.56 9.86
C ASN A 121 8.24 -11.65 11.08
N MET A 122 9.08 -10.61 11.23
CA MET A 122 8.91 -9.58 12.26
C MET A 122 7.85 -8.53 11.89
N ASP A 123 7.45 -8.45 10.62
CA ASP A 123 6.30 -7.67 10.16
C ASP A 123 5.04 -8.55 10.10
N GLY A 124 4.23 -8.47 11.16
CA GLY A 124 3.00 -9.26 11.27
C GLY A 124 2.00 -8.99 10.15
N ALA A 125 1.84 -7.71 9.75
CA ALA A 125 0.94 -7.33 8.67
C ALA A 125 1.46 -7.83 7.32
N GLY A 126 2.75 -7.61 7.06
CA GLY A 126 3.44 -8.08 5.85
C GLY A 126 3.35 -9.60 5.69
N THR A 127 3.62 -10.36 6.74
CA THR A 127 3.55 -11.82 6.75
C THR A 127 2.13 -12.33 6.49
N ASP A 128 1.15 -11.86 7.27
CA ASP A 128 -0.22 -12.34 7.17
C ASP A 128 -0.83 -11.98 5.81
N LYS A 129 -0.68 -10.72 5.36
CA LYS A 129 -1.29 -10.23 4.11
C LYS A 129 -0.62 -10.76 2.86
N LEU A 130 0.68 -11.05 2.88
CA LEU A 130 1.34 -11.74 1.78
C LEU A 130 0.72 -13.14 1.58
N ALA A 131 0.65 -13.93 2.65
CA ALA A 131 0.14 -15.29 2.58
C ALA A 131 -1.36 -15.35 2.24
N GLU A 132 -2.16 -14.45 2.82
CA GLU A 132 -3.59 -14.28 2.51
C GLU A 132 -3.81 -13.92 1.04
N GLY A 133 -3.03 -12.97 0.51
CA GLY A 133 -3.13 -12.53 -0.87
C GLY A 133 -2.83 -13.64 -1.88
N ILE A 134 -1.77 -14.42 -1.65
CA ILE A 134 -1.40 -15.55 -2.51
C ILE A 134 -2.54 -16.58 -2.55
N ARG A 135 -3.07 -16.98 -1.39
CA ARG A 135 -4.17 -17.96 -1.31
C ARG A 135 -5.43 -17.45 -2.03
N ALA A 136 -5.75 -16.16 -1.89
CA ALA A 136 -6.90 -15.58 -2.57
C ALA A 136 -6.74 -15.62 -4.09
N PHE A 137 -5.57 -15.25 -4.63
CA PHE A 137 -5.34 -15.31 -6.08
C PHE A 137 -5.37 -16.74 -6.63
N ILE A 138 -4.83 -17.71 -5.90
CA ILE A 138 -4.93 -19.13 -6.28
C ILE A 138 -6.40 -19.54 -6.38
N GLY A 139 -7.20 -19.25 -5.35
CA GLY A 139 -8.62 -19.60 -5.34
C GLY A 139 -9.42 -18.94 -6.46
N GLU A 140 -9.13 -17.69 -6.83
CA GLU A 140 -9.77 -17.03 -7.98
C GLU A 140 -9.30 -17.60 -9.32
N THR A 141 -8.05 -18.06 -9.41
CA THR A 141 -7.51 -18.73 -10.61
C THR A 141 -8.22 -20.06 -10.84
N GLU A 142 -8.37 -20.89 -9.80
CA GLU A 142 -9.08 -22.18 -9.88
C GLU A 142 -10.54 -22.00 -10.32
N LYS A 143 -11.23 -20.96 -9.80
CA LYS A 143 -12.60 -20.61 -10.22
C LYS A 143 -12.65 -20.24 -11.70
N LEU A 144 -11.68 -19.44 -12.17
CA LEU A 144 -11.59 -19.05 -13.58
C LEU A 144 -11.35 -20.27 -14.48
N GLU A 145 -10.40 -21.13 -14.12
CA GLU A 145 -10.11 -22.37 -14.86
C GLU A 145 -11.33 -23.28 -14.97
N LYS A 146 -12.08 -23.45 -13.87
CA LYS A 146 -13.34 -24.20 -13.87
C LYS A 146 -14.36 -23.57 -14.82
N ALA A 147 -14.57 -22.26 -14.74
CA ALA A 147 -15.53 -21.55 -15.58
C ALA A 147 -15.18 -21.61 -17.08
N ILE A 148 -13.87 -21.63 -17.43
CA ILE A 148 -13.42 -21.83 -18.80
C ILE A 148 -13.67 -23.28 -19.24
N THR A 149 -13.30 -24.24 -18.40
CA THR A 149 -13.46 -25.67 -18.69
C THR A 149 -14.92 -26.05 -18.95
N GLU A 150 -15.86 -25.51 -18.17
CA GLU A 150 -17.31 -25.70 -18.35
C GLU A 150 -17.88 -25.09 -19.64
N LYS A 151 -17.14 -24.18 -20.30
CA LYS A 151 -17.56 -23.57 -21.57
C LYS A 151 -16.92 -24.21 -22.80
N VAL A 152 -15.80 -24.91 -22.61
CA VAL A 152 -15.04 -25.54 -23.69
C VAL A 152 -15.44 -27.01 -23.86
N ASN A 153 -15.88 -27.67 -22.78
CA ASN A 153 -16.51 -28.98 -22.82
C ASN A 153 -18.02 -28.88 -23.06
#